data_AF-A0A9C9F7W6-F1
#
_entry.id   AF-A0A9C9F7W6-F1
#
_cell.length_a   1.000
_cell.length_b   1.000
_cell.length_c   1.000
_cell.angle_alpha   90.00
_cell.angle_beta   90.00
_cell.angle_gamma   90.00
#
_symmetry.space_group_name_H-M   'P 1'
#
loop_
_entity.id
_entity.type
_entity.pdbx_description
1 polymer ?
#
loop_
_entity_poly.entity_id
_entity_poly.type
_entity_poly.pdbx_seq_one_letter_code
_entity_poly.pdbx_strand_id
1 'polypeptide(L)'
;MSEGKNVKHPTELLTQDILKFTQDIECLQTTLPLLMTIMEVVKKDTHDKFYGFINEQALDKTENGDQTTYTLKVEDMAKNNRLKSQLDNSHTATKLIPRHFITSLVSQYDSFFGRVIRFIFAVKPQILNASEKTIPYTDLIQFSSIDAAREFIIEKEVETIIRKSHVEQFSWLKEK
;
A
#
# COMPACT_ATOMS: atom_id res chain seq x y z
N MET A 1 -9.15 30.63 -30.68
CA MET A 1 -9.82 30.64 -29.36
C MET A 1 -8.97 29.79 -28.43
N SER A 2 -8.15 30.44 -27.62
CA SER A 2 -7.31 29.78 -26.61
C SER A 2 -8.19 29.61 -25.37
N GLU A 3 -8.51 28.37 -25.03
CA GLU A 3 -9.00 28.04 -23.70
C GLU A 3 -7.87 28.34 -22.73
N GLY A 4 -8.02 29.42 -21.96
CA GLY A 4 -7.16 29.68 -20.83
C GLY A 4 -7.29 28.53 -19.86
N LYS A 5 -6.26 27.68 -19.75
CA LYS A 5 -6.15 26.71 -18.68
C LYS A 5 -6.28 27.49 -17.37
N ASN A 6 -7.36 27.25 -16.65
CA ASN A 6 -7.58 27.80 -15.32
C ASN A 6 -6.52 27.17 -14.39
N VAL A 7 -5.37 27.81 -14.28
CA VAL A 7 -4.27 27.36 -13.42
C VAL A 7 -4.73 27.62 -11.98
N LYS A 8 -5.16 26.53 -11.32
CA LYS A 8 -5.57 26.57 -9.91
C LYS A 8 -4.47 27.18 -9.05
N HIS A 9 -4.88 28.01 -8.09
CA HIS A 9 -3.93 28.62 -7.17
C HIS A 9 -3.22 27.53 -6.36
N PRO A 10 -1.92 27.65 -6.03
CA PRO A 10 -1.19 26.63 -5.27
C PRO A 10 -1.90 26.16 -4.00
N THR A 11 -2.53 27.09 -3.27
CA THR A 11 -3.29 26.77 -2.05
C THR A 11 -4.51 25.89 -2.33
N GLU A 12 -5.19 26.08 -3.46
CA GLU A 12 -6.33 25.24 -3.86
C GLU A 12 -5.89 23.81 -4.20
N LEU A 13 -4.70 23.67 -4.79
CA LEU A 13 -4.09 22.37 -5.05
C LEU A 13 -3.75 21.65 -3.74
N LEU A 14 -3.15 22.36 -2.77
CA LEU A 14 -2.87 21.79 -1.46
C LEU A 14 -4.15 21.35 -0.74
N THR A 15 -5.22 22.16 -0.77
CA THR A 15 -6.51 21.78 -0.18
C THR A 15 -7.08 20.53 -0.85
N GLN A 16 -6.99 20.41 -2.17
CA GLN A 16 -7.41 19.21 -2.90
C GLN A 16 -6.58 17.99 -2.49
N ASP A 17 -5.26 18.15 -2.30
CA ASP A 17 -4.37 17.08 -1.89
C ASP A 17 -4.66 16.58 -0.47
N ILE A 18 -4.98 17.49 0.46
CA ILE A 18 -5.41 17.15 1.83
C ILE A 18 -6.73 16.40 1.79
N LEU A 19 -7.74 16.93 1.07
CA LEU A 19 -9.04 16.27 0.93
C LEU A 19 -8.90 14.86 0.35
N LYS A 20 -8.08 14.71 -0.69
CA LYS A 20 -7.82 13.42 -1.34
C LYS A 20 -7.16 12.43 -0.37
N PHE A 21 -6.14 12.87 0.36
CA PHE A 21 -5.47 12.05 1.37
C PHE A 21 -6.42 11.59 2.48
N THR A 22 -7.24 12.51 3.01
CA THR A 22 -8.24 12.19 4.04
C THR A 22 -9.25 11.17 3.53
N GLN A 23 -9.81 11.38 2.33
CA GLN A 23 -10.75 10.45 1.71
C GLN A 23 -10.14 9.05 1.53
N ASP A 24 -8.90 8.98 1.05
CA ASP A 24 -8.24 7.69 0.80
C ASP A 24 -7.98 6.92 2.11
N ILE A 25 -7.58 7.60 3.19
CA ILE A 25 -7.43 6.98 4.51
C ILE A 25 -8.79 6.56 5.10
N GLU A 26 -9.81 7.40 5.00
CA GLU A 26 -11.16 7.08 5.49
C GLU A 26 -11.74 5.86 4.77
N CYS A 27 -11.53 5.74 3.45
CA CYS A 27 -11.90 4.56 2.69
C CYS A 27 -11.18 3.31 3.20
N LEU A 28 -9.87 3.38 3.42
CA LEU A 28 -9.10 2.24 3.96
C LEU A 28 -9.59 1.85 5.37
N GLN A 29 -9.84 2.83 6.24
CA GLN A 29 -10.34 2.61 7.59
C GLN A 29 -11.73 1.98 7.59
N THR A 30 -12.62 2.43 6.71
CA THR A 30 -14.01 1.97 6.66
C THR A 30 -14.13 0.58 6.04
N THR A 31 -13.29 0.27 5.04
CA THR A 31 -13.37 -1.01 4.30
C THR A 31 -12.68 -2.17 5.00
N LEU A 32 -11.64 -1.91 5.80
CA LEU A 32 -10.90 -2.97 6.48
C LEU A 32 -11.79 -3.84 7.40
N PRO A 33 -12.61 -3.30 8.31
CA PRO A 33 -13.47 -4.12 9.17
C PRO A 33 -14.43 -5.00 8.37
N LEU A 34 -15.02 -4.45 7.30
CA LEU A 34 -15.96 -5.19 6.43
C LEU A 34 -15.27 -6.38 5.77
N LEU A 35 -14.06 -6.18 5.23
CA LEU A 35 -13.27 -7.25 4.64
C LEU A 35 -12.86 -8.29 5.69
N MET A 36 -12.48 -7.86 6.90
CA MET A 36 -12.12 -8.79 7.98
C MET A 36 -13.31 -9.65 8.41
N THR A 37 -14.52 -9.09 8.46
CA THR A 37 -15.75 -9.88 8.70
C THR A 37 -15.95 -10.93 7.62
N ILE A 38 -15.82 -10.56 6.34
CA ILE A 38 -15.94 -11.51 5.23
C ILE A 38 -14.86 -12.59 5.32
N MET A 39 -13.62 -12.25 5.66
CA MET A 39 -12.53 -13.22 5.81
C MET A 39 -12.80 -14.22 6.94
N GLU A 40 -13.40 -13.80 8.05
CA GLU A 40 -13.76 -14.73 9.12
C GLU A 40 -14.91 -15.66 8.71
N VAL A 41 -15.89 -15.15 7.96
CA VAL A 41 -16.96 -15.99 7.37
C VAL A 41 -16.38 -17.03 6.42
N VAL A 42 -15.50 -16.61 5.50
CA VAL A 42 -14.84 -17.52 4.55
C VAL A 42 -13.99 -18.56 5.28
N LYS A 43 -13.21 -18.14 6.28
CA LYS A 43 -12.39 -19.05 7.08
C LYS A 43 -13.22 -20.08 7.83
N LYS A 44 -14.36 -19.69 8.40
CA LYS A 44 -15.28 -20.62 9.05
C LYS A 44 -15.88 -21.61 8.04
N ASP A 45 -16.36 -21.12 6.91
CA ASP A 45 -16.94 -21.96 5.85
C ASP A 45 -15.94 -22.98 5.30
N THR A 46 -14.69 -22.59 5.04
CA THR A 46 -13.64 -23.52 4.58
C THR A 46 -13.24 -24.51 5.65
N HIS A 47 -13.22 -24.10 6.92
CA HIS A 47 -12.97 -24.98 8.06
C HIS A 47 -14.07 -26.05 8.18
N ASP A 48 -15.33 -25.63 8.20
CA ASP A 48 -16.48 -26.51 8.33
C ASP A 48 -16.56 -27.50 7.16
N LYS A 49 -16.29 -27.04 5.92
CA LYS A 49 -16.25 -27.91 4.73
C LYS A 49 -15.11 -28.93 4.79
N PHE A 50 -13.91 -28.52 5.21
CA PHE A 50 -12.77 -29.42 5.28
C PHE A 50 -12.98 -30.49 6.36
N TYR A 51 -13.27 -30.08 7.60
CA TYR A 51 -13.46 -31.02 8.69
C TYR A 51 -14.74 -31.85 8.57
N GLY A 52 -15.81 -31.30 7.99
CA GLY A 52 -17.01 -32.07 7.63
C GLY A 52 -16.67 -33.19 6.65
N PHE A 53 -15.91 -32.89 5.60
CA PHE A 53 -15.45 -33.91 4.65
C PHE A 53 -14.55 -34.98 5.29
N ILE A 54 -13.59 -34.57 6.13
CA ILE A 54 -12.72 -35.49 6.85
C ILE A 54 -13.54 -36.41 7.77
N ASN A 55 -14.49 -35.86 8.53
CA ASN A 55 -15.30 -36.65 9.46
C ASN A 55 -16.24 -37.63 8.74
N GLU A 56 -16.72 -37.29 7.54
CA GLU A 56 -17.61 -38.16 6.75
C GLU A 56 -16.87 -39.27 6.00
N GLN A 57 -15.65 -38.99 5.50
CA GLN A 57 -14.95 -39.90 4.58
C GLN A 57 -13.74 -40.61 5.19
N ALA A 58 -13.32 -40.24 6.41
CA ALA A 58 -12.23 -40.92 7.10
C ALA A 58 -12.62 -42.38 7.43
N LEU A 59 -11.78 -43.30 7.00
CA LEU A 59 -11.90 -44.72 7.31
C LEU A 59 -11.48 -45.01 8.75
N ASP A 60 -10.38 -44.38 9.19
CA ASP A 60 -9.82 -44.52 10.52
C ASP A 60 -9.27 -43.18 11.00
N LYS A 61 -9.32 -42.98 12.33
CA LYS A 61 -8.72 -41.86 13.04
C LYS A 61 -7.76 -42.41 14.10
N THR A 62 -6.47 -42.08 13.96
CA THR A 62 -5.45 -42.48 14.93
C THR A 62 -4.95 -41.24 15.66
N GLU A 63 -5.08 -41.22 16.98
CA GLU A 63 -4.53 -40.17 17.85
C GLU A 63 -3.21 -40.66 18.47
N ASN A 64 -2.10 -40.05 18.06
CA ASN A 64 -0.77 -40.29 18.62
C ASN A 64 -0.31 -39.01 19.33
N GLY A 65 -0.67 -38.87 20.61
CA GLY A 65 -0.36 -37.67 21.39
C GLY A 65 -1.00 -36.42 20.78
N ASP A 66 -0.19 -35.44 20.37
CA ASP A 66 -0.64 -34.18 19.78
C ASP A 66 -1.00 -34.26 18.29
N GLN A 67 -0.82 -35.42 17.64
CA GLN A 67 -1.16 -35.60 16.23
C GLN A 67 -2.35 -36.53 16.02
N THR A 68 -3.31 -36.03 15.25
CA THR A 68 -4.42 -36.83 14.70
C THR A 68 -4.13 -37.16 13.25
N THR A 69 -4.08 -38.46 12.93
CA THR A 69 -3.95 -38.97 11.56
C THR A 69 -5.30 -39.50 11.09
N TYR A 70 -5.68 -39.13 9.87
CA TYR A 70 -6.90 -39.61 9.21
C TYR A 70 -6.53 -40.46 7.99
N THR A 71 -7.12 -41.64 7.87
CA THR A 71 -6.95 -42.52 6.71
C THR A 71 -8.10 -42.28 5.72
N LEU A 72 -7.78 -41.94 4.47
CA LEU A 72 -8.74 -41.68 3.40
C LEU A 72 -8.57 -42.67 2.25
N LYS A 73 -9.63 -42.88 1.47
CA LYS A 73 -9.53 -43.61 0.21
C LYS A 73 -8.73 -42.79 -0.80
N VAL A 74 -8.04 -43.48 -1.72
CA VAL A 74 -7.27 -42.82 -2.79
C VAL A 74 -8.16 -41.92 -3.66
N GLU A 75 -9.40 -42.33 -3.90
CA GLU A 75 -10.40 -41.59 -4.68
C GLU A 75 -10.74 -40.21 -4.07
N ASP A 76 -10.67 -40.11 -2.74
CA ASP A 76 -11.00 -38.90 -1.99
C ASP A 76 -9.83 -37.90 -1.89
N MET A 77 -8.61 -38.33 -2.23
CA MET A 77 -7.39 -37.53 -2.08
C MET A 77 -7.42 -36.23 -2.90
N ALA A 78 -7.98 -36.26 -4.11
CA ALA A 78 -8.08 -35.06 -4.94
C ALA A 78 -8.98 -33.99 -4.29
N LYS A 79 -10.13 -34.42 -3.76
CA LYS A 79 -11.08 -33.54 -3.05
C LYS A 79 -10.50 -33.06 -1.73
N ASN A 80 -9.81 -33.93 -0.98
CA ASN A 80 -9.08 -33.59 0.24
C ASN A 80 -8.08 -32.47 -0.01
N ASN A 81 -7.18 -32.63 -0.99
CA ASN A 81 -6.15 -31.65 -1.30
C ASN A 81 -6.74 -30.30 -1.68
N ARG A 82 -7.85 -30.30 -2.44
CA ARG A 82 -8.56 -29.08 -2.80
C ARG A 82 -9.13 -28.37 -1.56
N LEU A 83 -9.86 -29.08 -0.70
CA LEU A 83 -10.46 -28.50 0.51
C LEU A 83 -9.38 -28.03 1.50
N LYS A 84 -8.29 -28.79 1.64
CA LYS A 84 -7.14 -28.41 2.44
C LYS A 84 -6.50 -27.12 1.92
N SER A 85 -6.25 -27.04 0.61
CA SER A 85 -5.71 -25.83 -0.01
C SER A 85 -6.63 -24.62 0.20
N GLN A 86 -7.95 -24.79 0.10
CA GLN A 86 -8.91 -23.71 0.39
C GLN A 86 -8.85 -23.24 1.85
N LEU A 87 -8.77 -24.17 2.80
CA LEU A 87 -8.60 -23.86 4.22
C LEU A 87 -7.28 -23.11 4.47
N ASP A 88 -6.17 -23.63 3.97
CA ASP A 88 -4.83 -23.04 4.14
C ASP A 88 -4.76 -21.63 3.51
N ASN A 89 -5.38 -21.44 2.34
CA ASN A 89 -5.48 -20.13 1.68
C ASN A 89 -6.31 -19.14 2.50
N SER A 90 -7.45 -19.55 3.06
CA SER A 90 -8.28 -18.68 3.90
C SER A 90 -7.55 -18.23 5.18
N HIS A 91 -6.81 -19.13 5.81
CA HIS A 91 -5.94 -18.80 6.94
C HIS A 91 -4.85 -17.80 6.56
N THR A 92 -4.26 -17.96 5.39
CA THR A 92 -3.23 -17.04 4.88
C THR A 92 -3.83 -15.65 4.59
N ALA A 93 -5.01 -15.60 3.96
CA ALA A 93 -5.70 -14.36 3.62
C ALA A 93 -6.02 -13.51 4.85
N THR A 94 -6.53 -14.11 5.94
CA THR A 94 -6.81 -13.38 7.19
C THR A 94 -5.61 -12.65 7.80
N LYS A 95 -4.39 -13.11 7.50
CA LYS A 95 -3.13 -12.48 7.93
C LYS A 95 -2.60 -11.48 6.90
N LEU A 96 -2.74 -11.79 5.62
CA LEU A 96 -2.19 -10.95 4.55
C LEU A 96 -3.00 -9.68 4.33
N ILE A 97 -4.33 -9.75 4.30
CA ILE A 97 -5.21 -8.61 4.03
C ILE A 97 -4.92 -7.41 4.94
N PRO A 98 -4.93 -7.51 6.28
CA PRO A 98 -4.65 -6.35 7.13
C PRO A 98 -3.23 -5.78 6.94
N ARG A 99 -2.24 -6.63 6.62
CA ARG A 99 -0.88 -6.17 6.31
C ARG A 99 -0.83 -5.32 5.04
N HIS A 100 -1.61 -5.70 4.01
CA HIS A 100 -1.68 -4.92 2.78
C HIS A 100 -2.31 -3.54 3.03
N PHE A 101 -3.31 -3.46 3.89
CA PHE A 101 -3.90 -2.17 4.30
C PHE A 101 -2.87 -1.24 4.96
N ILE A 102 -1.99 -1.75 5.82
CA ILE A 102 -0.91 -0.95 6.41
C ILE A 102 0.03 -0.42 5.32
N THR A 103 0.44 -1.27 4.37
CA THR A 103 1.27 -0.84 3.24
C THR A 103 0.56 0.23 2.40
N SER A 104 -0.74 0.08 2.16
CA SER A 104 -1.54 1.10 1.48
C SER A 104 -1.57 2.42 2.24
N LEU A 105 -1.76 2.40 3.57
CA LEU A 105 -1.75 3.62 4.41
C LEU A 105 -0.41 4.36 4.32
N VAL A 106 0.72 3.64 4.43
CA VAL A 106 2.05 4.23 4.28
C VAL A 106 2.22 4.83 2.88
N SER A 107 1.75 4.13 1.83
CA SER A 107 1.82 4.64 0.46
C SER A 107 0.99 5.90 0.25
N GLN A 108 -0.19 5.99 0.88
CA GLN A 108 -1.01 7.21 0.84
C GLN A 108 -0.32 8.38 1.56
N TYR A 109 0.32 8.11 2.70
CA TYR A 109 1.10 9.10 3.42
C TYR A 109 2.28 9.60 2.59
N ASP A 110 3.11 8.71 2.04
CA ASP A 110 4.28 9.09 1.23
C ASP A 110 3.87 9.92 0.02
N SER A 111 2.78 9.52 -0.64
CA SER A 111 2.22 10.24 -1.78
C SER A 111 1.75 11.63 -1.40
N PHE A 112 1.02 11.77 -0.28
CA PHE A 112 0.56 13.06 0.23
C PHE A 112 1.74 13.95 0.63
N PHE A 113 2.68 13.42 1.39
CA PHE A 113 3.83 14.17 1.87
C PHE A 113 4.73 14.64 0.71
N GLY A 114 4.91 13.80 -0.32
CA GLY A 114 5.59 14.21 -1.55
C GLY A 114 4.92 15.40 -2.24
N ARG A 115 3.57 15.42 -2.30
CA ARG A 115 2.82 16.57 -2.84
C ARG A 115 2.99 17.82 -1.98
N VAL A 116 3.02 17.70 -0.66
CA VAL A 116 3.32 18.82 0.26
C VAL A 116 4.72 19.40 -0.01
N ILE A 117 5.74 18.55 -0.17
CA ILE A 117 7.11 19.00 -0.49
C ILE A 117 7.14 19.74 -1.83
N ARG A 118 6.50 19.20 -2.86
CA ARG A 118 6.39 19.87 -4.18
C ARG A 118 5.71 21.23 -4.06
N PHE A 119 4.63 21.31 -3.28
CA PHE A 119 3.94 22.57 -3.01
C PHE A 119 4.87 23.61 -2.33
N ILE A 120 5.67 23.20 -1.35
CA ILE A 120 6.66 24.07 -0.69
C ILE A 120 7.64 24.63 -1.72
N PHE A 121 8.16 23.79 -2.61
CA PHE A 121 9.07 24.23 -3.67
C PHE A 121 8.42 25.14 -4.71
N ALA A 122 7.13 24.93 -5.01
CA ALA A 122 6.38 25.81 -5.91
C ALA A 122 6.17 27.22 -5.31
N VAL A 123 5.92 27.31 -4.00
CA VAL A 123 5.68 28.59 -3.31
C VAL A 123 6.99 29.29 -2.92
N LYS A 124 8.02 28.52 -2.56
CA LYS A 124 9.35 29.02 -2.15
C LYS A 124 10.47 28.40 -3.00
N PRO A 125 10.57 28.72 -4.31
CA PRO A 125 11.60 28.16 -5.18
C PRO A 125 13.03 28.47 -4.74
N GLN A 126 13.23 29.53 -3.95
CA GLN A 126 14.53 29.89 -3.35
C GLN A 126 15.10 28.80 -2.43
N ILE A 127 14.28 27.91 -1.89
CA ILE A 127 14.75 26.78 -1.07
C ILE A 127 15.59 25.81 -1.92
N LEU A 128 15.23 25.61 -3.20
CA LEU A 128 16.04 24.83 -4.14
C LEU A 128 17.33 25.56 -4.52
N ASN A 129 17.27 26.88 -4.68
CA ASN A 129 18.44 27.69 -5.04
C ASN A 129 19.52 27.69 -3.93
N ALA A 130 19.11 27.49 -2.69
CA ALA A 130 20.02 27.32 -1.55
C ALA A 130 20.60 25.89 -1.45
N SER A 131 20.13 24.95 -2.27
CA SER A 131 20.67 23.59 -2.32
C SER A 131 21.87 23.53 -3.26
N GLU A 132 23.01 22.98 -2.81
CA GLU A 132 24.24 22.80 -3.62
C GLU A 132 24.09 21.67 -4.67
N LYS A 133 22.92 21.54 -5.29
CA LYS A 133 22.63 20.45 -6.23
C LYS A 133 23.21 20.79 -7.60
N THR A 134 24.03 19.90 -8.12
CA THR A 134 24.66 20.02 -9.43
C THR A 134 24.01 19.04 -10.41
N ILE A 135 23.76 19.49 -11.64
CA ILE A 135 23.39 18.62 -12.76
C ILE A 135 24.62 18.55 -13.68
N PRO A 136 25.16 17.33 -13.96
CA PRO A 136 26.20 17.16 -14.96
C PRO A 136 25.74 17.69 -16.33
N TYR A 137 26.62 18.35 -17.07
CA TYR A 137 26.27 18.90 -18.39
C TYR A 137 25.69 17.84 -19.34
N THR A 138 26.19 16.61 -19.27
CA THR A 138 25.70 15.45 -20.05
C THR A 138 24.24 15.11 -19.79
N ASP A 139 23.74 15.37 -18.58
CA ASP A 139 22.35 15.15 -18.20
C ASP A 139 21.53 16.40 -18.54
N LEU A 140 22.13 17.59 -18.40
CA LEU A 140 21.47 18.87 -18.70
C LEU A 140 21.01 18.95 -20.16
N ILE A 141 21.84 18.49 -21.10
CA ILE A 141 21.52 18.48 -22.54
C ILE A 141 20.37 17.51 -22.91
N GLN A 142 19.98 16.60 -22.02
CA GLN A 142 18.89 15.66 -22.25
C GLN A 142 17.52 16.27 -21.93
N PHE A 143 17.48 17.37 -21.18
CA PHE A 143 16.23 18.04 -20.83
C PHE A 143 15.75 18.97 -21.95
N SER A 144 14.45 18.96 -22.21
CA SER A 144 13.80 19.80 -23.23
C SER A 144 13.73 21.28 -22.84
N SER A 145 13.92 21.60 -21.56
CA SER A 145 13.88 22.97 -21.02
C SER A 145 14.53 23.05 -19.64
N ILE A 146 14.84 24.27 -19.20
CA ILE A 146 15.29 24.56 -17.83
C ILE A 146 14.21 24.16 -16.82
N ASP A 147 12.93 24.32 -17.15
CA ASP A 147 11.84 23.91 -16.27
C ASP A 147 11.78 22.39 -16.10
N ALA A 148 12.05 21.62 -17.16
CA ALA A 148 12.17 20.16 -17.07
C ALA A 148 13.36 19.74 -16.19
N ALA A 149 14.49 20.44 -16.29
CA ALA A 149 15.64 20.21 -15.40
C ALA A 149 15.32 20.56 -13.94
N ARG A 150 14.54 21.64 -13.70
CA ARG A 150 14.07 22.02 -12.36
C ARG A 150 13.16 20.94 -11.76
N GLU A 151 12.19 20.45 -12.53
CA GLU A 151 11.27 19.40 -12.08
C GLU A 151 12.04 18.12 -11.71
N PHE A 152 13.07 17.76 -12.48
CA PHE A 152 13.92 16.63 -12.16
C PHE A 152 14.66 16.78 -10.81
N ILE A 153 15.16 17.98 -10.48
CA ILE A 153 15.78 18.24 -9.17
C ILE A 153 14.74 18.11 -8.07
N ILE A 154 13.55 18.69 -8.27
CA ILE A 154 12.43 18.61 -7.32
C ILE A 154 12.09 17.16 -7.02
N GLU A 155 11.91 16.33 -8.05
CA GLU A 155 11.58 14.92 -7.88
C GLU A 155 12.65 14.16 -7.10
N LYS A 156 13.93 14.39 -7.41
CA LYS A 156 15.04 13.78 -6.65
C LYS A 156 15.04 14.19 -5.18
N GLU A 157 14.75 15.45 -4.89
CA GLU A 157 14.72 15.94 -3.51
C GLU A 157 13.52 15.39 -2.76
N VAL A 158 12.34 15.37 -3.39
CA VAL A 158 11.13 14.73 -2.86
C VAL A 158 11.40 13.26 -2.52
N GLU A 159 11.96 12.49 -3.45
CA GLU A 159 12.32 11.08 -3.23
C GLU A 159 13.32 10.91 -2.08
N THR A 160 14.33 11.78 -2.01
CA THR A 160 15.33 11.76 -0.94
C THR A 160 14.71 12.00 0.42
N ILE A 161 13.76 12.93 0.53
CA ILE A 161 13.10 13.27 1.78
C ILE A 161 12.10 12.16 2.19
N ILE A 162 11.30 11.65 1.25
CA ILE A 162 10.33 10.58 1.53
C ILE A 162 11.03 9.32 2.06
N ARG A 163 12.25 9.02 1.58
CA ARG A 163 13.03 7.86 2.07
C ARG A 163 13.55 7.99 3.50
N LYS A 164 13.51 9.18 4.08
CA LYS A 164 13.92 9.40 5.49
C LYS A 164 12.87 8.88 6.45
N SER A 165 13.24 8.71 7.72
CA SER A 165 12.27 8.40 8.77
C SER A 165 11.26 9.54 8.95
N HIS A 166 10.04 9.24 9.42
CA HIS A 166 9.03 10.27 9.68
C HIS A 166 9.53 11.38 10.61
N VAL A 167 10.37 11.07 11.60
CA VAL A 167 10.98 12.08 12.49
C VAL A 167 11.89 13.05 11.74
N GLU A 168 12.71 12.53 10.83
CA GLU A 168 13.59 13.35 9.99
C GLU A 168 12.80 14.16 8.96
N GLN A 169 11.72 13.59 8.41
CA GLN A 169 10.80 14.29 7.51
C GLN A 169 10.18 15.53 8.20
N PHE A 170 9.70 15.40 9.44
CA PHE A 170 9.17 16.52 10.21
C PHE A 170 10.24 17.53 10.61
N SER A 171 11.44 17.05 10.99
CA SER A 171 12.58 17.94 11.27
C SER A 171 12.94 18.78 10.05
N TRP A 172 12.99 18.16 8.87
CA TRP A 172 13.21 18.86 7.60
C TRP A 172 12.11 19.90 7.34
N LEU A 173 10.84 19.56 7.55
CA LEU A 173 9.72 20.48 7.34
C LEU A 173 9.81 21.72 8.25
N LYS A 174 10.24 21.55 9.50
CA LYS A 174 10.38 22.63 10.49
C LYS A 174 11.48 23.64 10.10
N GLU A 175 12.52 23.18 9.41
CA GLU A 175 13.66 24.02 9.01
C GLU A 175 13.38 24.86 7.75
N LYS A 176 12.24 24.70 7.09
CA LYS A 176 11.86 25.35 5.81
C LYS A 176 10.71 26.36 5.95
#